data_AF-A0A3D4B6P4-F1
#
_entry.id   AF-A0A3D4B6P4-F1
#
_cell.length_a   1.000
_cell.length_b   1.000
_cell.length_c   1.000
_cell.angle_alpha   90.00
_cell.angle_beta   90.00
_cell.angle_gamma   90.00
#
_symmetry.space_group_name_H-M   'P 1'
#
loop_
_entity.id
_entity.type
_entity.pdbx_description
1 polymer ?
#
loop_
_entity_poly.entity_id
_entity_poly.type
_entity_poly.pdbx_seq_one_letter_code
_entity_poly.pdbx_strand_id
1 'polypeptide(L)'
;AAAISFLAWAGGFLTPFLLSTETVNTVGLFSYITLLNIGLIAVLLKKRHWDVLELLTIGATYLVYAFWYAEANTRDHHTSVALLFLVIWWSLFAGLDLYRTLSASSANLLLRRLIESLNAVCIFLAIMSLTEAAFPDWTAAATLALCLAYGGLLLIVDRRSDDLRAETTHAITAMLLLVIATAIQFDDFVRVVSWSLEALALFWAGVYVRRSFLWKAALGLFGLAALTLISINNGLWYESASLFTPILTART
;
A
#
# COMPACT_ATOMS: atom_id res chain seq x y z
N ALA A 1 -34.44 5.21 4.81
CA ALA A 1 -33.43 4.13 4.70
C ALA A 1 -32.02 4.64 4.95
N ALA A 2 -31.49 5.59 4.17
CA ALA A 2 -30.13 6.11 4.33
C ALA A 2 -29.82 6.62 5.76
N ALA A 3 -30.68 7.48 6.33
CA ALA A 3 -30.47 8.01 7.69
C ALA A 3 -30.36 6.92 8.77
N ILE A 4 -31.17 5.86 8.69
CA ILE A 4 -31.13 4.73 9.63
C ILE A 4 -29.80 3.98 9.50
N SER A 5 -29.31 3.79 8.28
CA SER A 5 -28.04 3.13 8.04
C SER A 5 -26.84 3.96 8.49
N PHE A 6 -26.89 5.28 8.32
CA PHE A 6 -25.88 6.20 8.87
C PHE A 6 -25.86 6.18 10.39
N LEU A 7 -27.04 6.18 11.04
CA LEU A 7 -27.13 6.09 12.51
C LEU A 7 -26.63 4.74 13.02
N ALA A 8 -26.99 3.63 12.35
CA ALA A 8 -26.49 2.30 12.69
C ALA A 8 -24.97 2.20 12.51
N TRP A 9 -24.44 2.77 11.42
CA TRP A 9 -23.00 2.84 11.16
C TRP A 9 -22.27 3.67 12.22
N ALA A 10 -22.77 4.87 12.52
CA ALA A 10 -22.18 5.77 13.50
C ALA A 10 -22.21 5.13 14.91
N GLY A 11 -23.34 4.56 15.31
CA GLY A 11 -23.47 3.84 16.58
C GLY A 11 -22.49 2.68 16.68
N GLY A 12 -22.33 1.89 15.61
CA GLY A 12 -21.37 0.79 15.57
C GLY A 12 -19.93 1.24 15.77
N PHE A 13 -19.45 2.21 14.98
CA PHE A 13 -18.07 2.68 15.09
C PHE A 13 -17.79 3.51 16.35
N LEU A 14 -18.80 4.14 16.96
CA LEU A 14 -18.66 4.87 18.22
C LEU A 14 -18.68 3.95 19.45
N THR A 15 -19.27 2.76 19.36
CA THR A 15 -19.44 1.83 20.49
C THR A 15 -18.13 1.53 21.23
N PRO A 16 -17.00 1.24 20.56
CA PRO A 16 -15.75 0.96 21.28
C PRO A 16 -15.20 2.14 22.07
N PHE A 17 -15.40 3.36 21.59
CA PHE A 17 -14.99 4.59 22.29
C PHE A 17 -15.89 4.89 23.50
N LEU A 18 -17.15 4.48 23.45
CA LEU A 18 -18.10 4.65 24.55
C LEU A 18 -17.95 3.57 25.64
N LEU A 19 -17.46 2.39 25.26
CA LEU A 19 -17.25 1.24 26.15
C LEU A 19 -15.77 1.02 26.49
N SER A 20 -14.92 2.02 26.26
CA SER A 20 -13.47 1.91 26.47
C SER A 20 -13.20 1.43 27.91
N THR A 21 -12.55 0.28 28.02
CA THR A 21 -12.15 -0.30 29.30
C THR A 21 -10.72 0.13 29.63
N GLU A 22 -10.30 0.11 30.90
CA GLU A 22 -8.91 0.42 31.30
C GLU A 22 -7.86 -0.55 30.73
N THR A 23 -8.27 -1.66 30.10
CA THR A 23 -7.36 -2.65 29.49
C THR A 23 -7.51 -2.67 27.97
N VAL A 24 -6.38 -2.65 27.25
CA VAL A 24 -6.35 -2.72 25.79
C VAL A 24 -6.66 -4.15 25.32
N ASN A 25 -7.90 -4.41 24.92
CA ASN A 25 -8.29 -5.69 24.30
C ASN A 25 -8.26 -5.61 22.77
N THR A 26 -7.06 -5.77 22.19
CA THR A 26 -6.82 -5.70 20.74
C THR A 26 -7.66 -6.70 19.95
N VAL A 27 -7.72 -7.96 20.39
CA VAL A 27 -8.45 -9.02 19.69
C VAL A 27 -9.94 -8.74 19.69
N GLY A 28 -10.50 -8.33 20.82
CA GLY A 28 -11.92 -8.00 20.95
C GLY A 28 -12.32 -6.81 20.07
N LEU A 29 -11.55 -5.72 20.15
CA LEU A 29 -11.76 -4.52 19.34
C LEU A 29 -11.71 -4.84 17.84
N PHE A 30 -10.65 -5.49 17.38
CA PHE A 30 -10.45 -5.73 15.96
C PHE A 30 -11.41 -6.77 15.39
N SER A 31 -11.78 -7.78 16.18
CA SER A 31 -12.83 -8.73 15.79
C SER A 31 -14.19 -8.04 15.62
N TYR A 32 -14.54 -7.14 16.54
CA TYR A 32 -15.76 -6.35 16.45
C TYR A 32 -15.80 -5.49 15.18
N ILE A 33 -14.71 -4.75 14.90
CA ILE A 33 -14.60 -3.93 13.68
C ILE A 33 -14.64 -4.80 12.42
N THR A 34 -14.02 -5.98 12.43
CA THR A 34 -14.08 -6.94 11.32
C THR A 34 -15.51 -7.38 11.04
N LEU A 35 -16.27 -7.72 12.08
CA LEU A 35 -17.68 -8.13 11.93
C LEU A 35 -18.53 -6.98 11.37
N LEU A 36 -18.29 -5.76 11.83
CA LEU A 36 -18.95 -4.56 11.30
C LEU A 36 -18.62 -4.37 9.81
N ASN A 37 -17.35 -4.48 9.42
CA ASN A 37 -16.90 -4.38 8.03
C ASN A 37 -17.55 -5.45 7.14
N ILE A 38 -17.61 -6.70 7.59
CA ILE A 38 -18.29 -7.78 6.86
C ILE A 38 -19.78 -7.46 6.68
N GLY A 39 -20.46 -7.04 7.76
CA GLY A 39 -21.88 -6.68 7.72
C GLY A 39 -22.15 -5.54 6.74
N LEU A 40 -21.27 -4.54 6.72
CA LEU A 40 -21.38 -3.43 5.78
C LEU A 40 -21.16 -3.87 4.34
N ILE A 41 -20.14 -4.68 4.07
CA ILE A 41 -19.86 -5.22 2.74
C ILE A 41 -21.08 -6.02 2.25
N ALA A 42 -21.71 -6.81 3.10
CA ALA A 42 -22.93 -7.53 2.76
C ALA A 42 -24.08 -6.58 2.33
N VAL A 43 -24.20 -5.41 2.97
CA VAL A 43 -25.15 -4.36 2.55
C VAL A 43 -24.73 -3.73 1.22
N LEU A 44 -23.45 -3.41 1.05
CA LEU A 44 -22.88 -2.78 -0.15
C LEU A 44 -22.95 -3.68 -1.40
N LEU A 45 -22.93 -5.01 -1.22
CA LEU A 45 -23.17 -5.98 -2.30
C LEU A 45 -24.61 -5.91 -2.81
N LYS A 46 -25.58 -5.63 -1.93
CA LYS A 46 -27.01 -5.47 -2.30
C LYS A 46 -27.36 -4.05 -2.74
N LYS A 47 -26.69 -3.03 -2.18
CA LYS A 47 -26.96 -1.61 -2.40
C LYS A 47 -25.74 -0.92 -3.01
N ARG A 48 -25.50 -1.19 -4.29
CA ARG A 48 -24.32 -0.75 -5.05
C ARG A 48 -24.15 0.77 -5.21
N HIS A 49 -25.14 1.59 -4.86
CA HIS A 49 -25.04 3.06 -4.97
C HIS A 49 -24.51 3.73 -3.69
N TRP A 50 -24.21 2.94 -2.64
CA TRP A 50 -23.85 3.47 -1.32
C TRP A 50 -22.33 3.51 -1.11
N ASP A 51 -21.58 3.85 -2.16
CA ASP A 51 -20.11 3.91 -2.12
C ASP A 51 -19.58 4.92 -1.08
N VAL A 52 -20.35 5.95 -0.75
CA VAL A 52 -20.02 6.90 0.33
C VAL A 52 -19.90 6.18 1.68
N LEU A 53 -20.72 5.14 1.91
CA LEU A 53 -20.67 4.38 3.15
C LEU A 53 -19.41 3.50 3.23
N GLU A 54 -18.93 3.01 2.09
CA GLU A 54 -17.65 2.32 2.00
C GLU A 54 -16.48 3.25 2.36
N LEU A 55 -16.46 4.45 1.78
CA LEU A 55 -15.46 5.49 2.08
C LEU A 55 -15.40 5.80 3.58
N LEU A 56 -16.56 6.03 4.20
CA LEU A 56 -16.64 6.33 5.62
C LEU A 56 -16.14 5.17 6.48
N THR A 57 -16.43 3.93 6.08
CA THR A 57 -16.07 2.73 6.84
C THR A 57 -14.58 2.44 6.78
N ILE A 58 -13.96 2.62 5.61
CA ILE A 58 -12.50 2.58 5.49
C ILE A 58 -11.90 3.64 6.42
N GLY A 59 -12.37 4.89 6.34
CA GLY A 59 -11.92 5.97 7.19
C GLY A 59 -12.03 5.65 8.68
N ALA A 60 -13.20 5.17 9.13
CA ALA A 60 -13.43 4.82 10.53
C ALA A 60 -12.60 3.61 10.98
N THR A 61 -12.42 2.59 10.14
CA THR A 61 -11.62 1.40 10.46
C THR A 61 -10.16 1.79 10.72
N TYR A 62 -9.55 2.56 9.81
CA TYR A 62 -8.16 2.98 9.97
C TYR A 62 -7.98 4.06 11.04
N LEU A 63 -9.01 4.86 11.32
CA LEU A 63 -9.04 5.78 12.45
C LEU A 63 -9.05 5.02 13.79
N VAL A 64 -9.87 3.97 13.92
CA VAL A 64 -9.84 3.07 15.09
C VAL A 64 -8.47 2.44 15.26
N TYR A 65 -7.84 1.99 14.17
CA TYR A 65 -6.46 1.52 14.20
C TYR A 65 -5.49 2.60 14.70
N ALA A 66 -5.58 3.83 14.20
CA ALA A 66 -4.70 4.92 14.61
C ALA A 66 -4.84 5.26 16.11
N PHE A 67 -6.07 5.26 16.63
CA PHE A 67 -6.31 5.43 18.07
C PHE A 67 -5.71 4.28 18.88
N TRP A 68 -5.97 3.04 18.46
CA TRP A 68 -5.38 1.87 19.10
C TRP A 68 -3.85 1.93 19.07
N TYR A 69 -3.24 2.31 17.94
CA TYR A 69 -1.79 2.41 17.78
C TYR A 69 -1.18 3.51 18.67
N ALA A 70 -1.89 4.62 18.87
CA ALA A 70 -1.44 5.71 19.74
C ALA A 70 -1.50 5.35 21.23
N GLU A 71 -2.47 4.53 21.64
CA GLU A 71 -2.64 4.08 23.03
C GLU A 71 -1.83 2.82 23.35
N ALA A 72 -1.64 1.94 22.37
CA ALA A 72 -0.89 0.72 22.53
C ALA A 72 0.59 1.04 22.72
N ASN A 73 1.16 0.56 23.83
CA ASN A 73 2.60 0.59 24.02
C ASN A 73 3.21 -0.44 23.05
N THR A 74 3.77 0.02 21.92
CA THR A 74 4.14 -0.81 20.75
C THR A 74 5.16 -1.92 21.01
N ARG A 75 5.73 -1.98 22.22
CA ARG A 75 6.60 -3.08 22.69
C ARG A 75 5.84 -4.33 23.13
N ASP A 76 4.52 -4.29 23.19
CA ASP A 76 3.69 -5.42 23.62
C ASP A 76 3.43 -6.44 22.49
N HIS A 77 3.11 -7.68 22.90
CA HIS A 77 2.98 -8.88 22.05
C HIS A 77 1.81 -8.86 21.03
N HIS A 78 1.18 -7.72 20.78
CA HIS A 78 -0.03 -7.61 19.94
C HIS A 78 0.22 -7.20 18.50
N THR A 79 1.47 -6.87 18.12
CA THR A 79 1.83 -6.43 16.76
C THR A 79 1.45 -7.45 15.69
N SER A 80 1.71 -8.74 15.91
CA SER A 80 1.37 -9.80 14.94
C SER A 80 -0.13 -9.96 14.75
N VAL A 81 -0.89 -9.84 15.84
CA VAL A 81 -2.36 -9.85 15.82
C VAL A 81 -2.89 -8.64 15.04
N ALA A 82 -2.33 -7.45 15.29
CA ALA A 82 -2.73 -6.24 14.58
C ALA A 82 -2.44 -6.32 13.08
N LEU A 83 -1.27 -6.83 12.68
CA LEU A 83 -0.93 -7.08 11.28
C LEU A 83 -1.94 -8.03 10.61
N LEU A 84 -2.33 -9.12 11.27
CA LEU A 84 -3.33 -10.05 10.74
C LEU A 84 -4.65 -9.34 10.44
N PHE A 85 -5.17 -8.54 11.38
CA PHE A 85 -6.42 -7.81 11.19
C PHE A 85 -6.33 -6.73 10.11
N LEU A 86 -5.20 -6.03 10.00
CA LEU A 86 -4.95 -5.07 8.92
C LEU A 86 -5.03 -5.74 7.55
N VAL A 87 -4.41 -6.93 7.39
CA VAL A 87 -4.49 -7.72 6.15
C VAL A 87 -5.92 -8.18 5.89
N ILE A 88 -6.69 -8.58 6.91
CA ILE A 88 -8.10 -8.95 6.76
C ILE A 88 -8.92 -7.75 6.27
N TRP A 89 -8.80 -6.58 6.89
CA TRP A 89 -9.57 -5.39 6.49
C TRP A 89 -9.21 -4.93 5.09
N TRP A 90 -7.91 -4.90 4.76
CA TRP A 90 -7.46 -4.63 3.40
C TRP A 90 -8.08 -5.61 2.40
N SER A 91 -8.04 -6.92 2.69
CA SER A 91 -8.57 -7.97 1.83
C SER A 91 -10.09 -7.86 1.62
N LEU A 92 -10.82 -7.46 2.66
CA LEU A 92 -12.27 -7.24 2.59
C LEU A 92 -12.63 -6.13 1.59
N PHE A 93 -11.99 -4.96 1.69
CA PHE A 93 -12.26 -3.84 0.80
C PHE A 93 -11.67 -4.05 -0.60
N ALA A 94 -10.45 -4.61 -0.71
CA ALA A 94 -9.85 -4.96 -1.99
C ALA A 94 -10.67 -6.04 -2.73
N GLY A 95 -11.22 -7.02 -1.99
CA GLY A 95 -12.10 -8.06 -2.53
C GLY A 95 -13.45 -7.49 -3.01
N LEU A 96 -14.03 -6.54 -2.29
CA LEU A 96 -15.23 -5.82 -2.73
C LEU A 96 -14.96 -5.03 -4.02
N ASP A 97 -13.84 -4.30 -4.09
CA ASP A 97 -13.47 -3.58 -5.31
C ASP A 97 -13.25 -4.56 -6.46
N LEU A 98 -12.44 -5.61 -6.28
CA LEU A 98 -12.20 -6.60 -7.31
C LEU A 98 -13.52 -7.20 -7.84
N TYR A 99 -14.41 -7.62 -6.94
CA TYR A 99 -15.73 -8.14 -7.33
C TYR A 99 -16.53 -7.14 -8.18
N ARG A 100 -16.53 -5.86 -7.82
CA ARG A 100 -17.23 -4.81 -8.57
C ARG A 100 -16.60 -4.52 -9.92
N THR A 101 -15.26 -4.59 -10.03
CA THR A 101 -14.53 -4.46 -11.32
C THR A 101 -14.96 -5.59 -12.24
N LEU A 102 -14.94 -6.83 -11.74
CA LEU A 102 -15.27 -8.01 -12.54
C LEU A 102 -16.77 -8.11 -12.88
N SER A 103 -17.65 -7.52 -12.07
CA SER A 103 -19.10 -7.49 -12.32
C SER A 103 -19.55 -6.35 -13.24
N ALA A 104 -18.65 -5.49 -13.75
CA ALA A 104 -18.94 -4.35 -14.63
C ALA A 104 -20.09 -3.43 -14.15
N SER A 105 -20.25 -3.28 -12.84
CA SER A 105 -21.43 -2.66 -12.24
C SER A 105 -21.05 -1.58 -11.24
N SER A 106 -20.73 -0.38 -11.72
CA SER A 106 -20.65 0.78 -10.83
C SER A 106 -21.24 2.03 -11.46
N ALA A 107 -22.08 2.73 -10.70
CA ALA A 107 -22.66 4.01 -11.11
C ALA A 107 -21.63 5.16 -11.03
N ASN A 108 -20.69 5.13 -10.08
CA ASN A 108 -19.71 6.19 -9.82
C ASN A 108 -18.27 5.68 -9.85
N LEU A 109 -17.69 5.56 -11.05
CA LEU A 109 -16.34 5.02 -11.23
C LEU A 109 -15.26 5.87 -10.54
N LEU A 110 -15.39 7.21 -10.53
CA LEU A 110 -14.39 8.10 -9.93
C LEU A 110 -14.28 7.92 -8.41
N LEU A 111 -15.42 7.97 -7.70
CA LEU A 111 -15.44 7.79 -6.24
C LEU A 111 -14.88 6.43 -5.84
N ARG A 112 -15.19 5.39 -6.62
CA ARG A 112 -14.69 4.04 -6.39
C ARG A 112 -13.16 3.95 -6.51
N ARG A 113 -12.55 4.59 -7.50
CA ARG A 113 -11.08 4.65 -7.64
C ARG A 113 -10.42 5.44 -6.51
N LEU A 114 -11.09 6.49 -6.01
CA LEU A 114 -10.63 7.21 -4.82
C LEU A 114 -10.69 6.32 -3.57
N ILE A 115 -11.75 5.54 -3.40
CA ILE A 115 -11.89 4.61 -2.27
C ILE A 115 -10.82 3.52 -2.32
N GLU A 116 -10.58 2.93 -3.50
CA GLU A 116 -9.51 1.95 -3.73
C GLU A 116 -8.14 2.53 -3.37
N SER A 117 -7.84 3.73 -3.86
CA SER A 117 -6.58 4.42 -3.58
C SER A 117 -6.43 4.76 -2.10
N LEU A 118 -7.52 5.18 -1.44
CA LEU A 118 -7.53 5.44 0.00
C LEU A 118 -7.23 4.17 0.78
N ASN A 119 -7.86 3.04 0.43
CA ASN A 119 -7.56 1.76 1.09
C ASN A 119 -6.08 1.37 0.93
N ALA A 120 -5.50 1.59 -0.25
CA ALA A 120 -4.08 1.34 -0.52
C ALA A 120 -3.15 2.21 0.33
N VAL A 121 -3.44 3.51 0.44
CA VAL A 121 -2.65 4.44 1.28
C VAL A 121 -2.79 4.06 2.75
N CYS A 122 -4.01 3.80 3.22
CA CYS A 122 -4.26 3.49 4.62
C CYS A 122 -3.60 2.17 5.06
N ILE A 123 -3.69 1.10 4.26
CA ILE A 123 -3.01 -0.17 4.60
C ILE A 123 -1.50 0.01 4.60
N PHE A 124 -0.94 0.75 3.63
CA PHE A 124 0.48 1.00 3.55
C PHE A 124 0.97 1.74 4.80
N LEU A 125 0.32 2.86 5.16
CA LEU A 125 0.67 3.63 6.35
C LEU A 125 0.54 2.81 7.63
N ALA A 126 -0.48 1.97 7.75
CA ALA A 126 -0.69 1.13 8.92
C ALA A 126 0.38 0.03 9.05
N ILE A 127 0.70 -0.66 7.96
CA ILE A 127 1.77 -1.68 7.96
C ILE A 127 3.12 -1.02 8.23
N MET A 128 3.40 0.13 7.60
CA MET A 128 4.63 0.90 7.84
C MET A 128 4.78 1.28 9.30
N SER A 129 3.77 1.93 9.90
CA SER A 129 3.87 2.38 11.29
C SER A 129 4.10 1.22 12.25
N LEU A 130 3.45 0.08 12.00
CA LEU A 130 3.53 -1.09 12.87
C LEU A 130 4.86 -1.85 12.71
N THR A 131 5.34 -2.00 11.47
CA THR A 131 6.59 -2.72 11.19
C THR A 131 7.81 -1.89 11.54
N GLU A 132 7.84 -0.58 11.27
CA GLU A 132 8.95 0.27 11.71
C GLU A 132 9.12 0.27 13.22
N ALA A 133 8.01 0.27 13.98
CA ALA A 133 8.07 0.27 15.44
C ALA A 133 8.49 -1.07 16.05
N ALA A 134 8.08 -2.20 15.45
CA ALA A 134 8.25 -3.53 16.06
C ALA A 134 9.26 -4.44 15.35
N PHE A 135 9.39 -4.33 14.03
CA PHE A 135 10.20 -5.18 13.16
C PHE A 135 10.86 -4.36 12.03
N PRO A 136 11.72 -3.37 12.34
CA PRO A 136 12.24 -2.44 11.35
C PRO A 136 12.95 -3.13 10.17
N ASP A 137 13.65 -4.25 10.43
CA ASP A 137 14.32 -5.05 9.40
C ASP A 137 13.35 -5.69 8.39
N TRP A 138 12.08 -5.85 8.76
CA TRP A 138 11.04 -6.47 7.93
C TRP A 138 10.11 -5.46 7.24
N THR A 139 10.27 -4.16 7.49
CA THR A 139 9.41 -3.11 6.89
C THR A 139 9.49 -3.10 5.36
N ALA A 140 10.70 -3.23 4.79
CA ALA A 140 10.88 -3.33 3.35
C ALA A 140 10.19 -4.59 2.77
N ALA A 141 10.36 -5.74 3.44
CA ALA A 141 9.74 -7.00 3.04
C ALA A 141 8.21 -6.95 3.11
N ALA A 142 7.64 -6.31 4.14
CA ALA A 142 6.20 -6.11 4.28
C ALA A 142 5.64 -5.19 3.18
N THR A 143 6.36 -4.11 2.85
CA THR A 143 6.01 -3.22 1.74
C THR A 143 6.06 -3.95 0.40
N LEU A 144 7.09 -4.78 0.20
CA LEU A 144 7.21 -5.63 -0.99
C LEU A 144 6.09 -6.68 -1.06
N ALA A 145 5.69 -7.28 0.05
CA ALA A 145 4.55 -8.21 0.09
C ALA A 145 3.26 -7.51 -0.34
N LEU A 146 3.03 -6.27 0.08
CA LEU A 146 1.90 -5.46 -0.37
C LEU A 146 2.00 -5.12 -1.87
N CYS A 147 3.20 -4.79 -2.36
CA CYS A 147 3.47 -4.62 -3.80
C CYS A 147 3.07 -5.88 -4.59
N LEU A 148 3.49 -7.06 -4.15
CA LEU A 148 3.14 -8.33 -4.78
C LEU A 148 1.63 -8.60 -4.72
N ALA A 149 0.97 -8.23 -3.63
CA ALA A 149 -0.48 -8.37 -3.50
C ALA A 149 -1.23 -7.49 -4.53
N TYR A 150 -0.84 -6.22 -4.68
CA TYR A 150 -1.39 -5.34 -5.72
C TYR A 150 -1.01 -5.78 -7.14
N GLY A 151 0.19 -6.34 -7.34
CA GLY A 151 0.59 -6.98 -8.60
C GLY A 151 -0.28 -8.20 -8.93
N GLY A 152 -0.66 -8.99 -7.92
CA GLY A 152 -1.62 -10.08 -8.07
C GLY A 152 -3.01 -9.58 -8.49
N LEU A 153 -3.51 -8.52 -7.86
CA LEU A 153 -4.77 -7.89 -8.24
C LEU A 153 -4.74 -7.35 -9.68
N LEU A 154 -3.65 -6.66 -10.06
CA LEU A 154 -3.41 -6.22 -11.43
C LEU A 154 -3.53 -7.37 -12.43
N LEU A 155 -2.85 -8.49 -12.17
CA LEU A 155 -2.87 -9.67 -13.05
C LEU A 155 -4.25 -10.34 -13.15
N ILE A 156 -5.09 -10.21 -12.12
CA ILE A 156 -6.47 -10.71 -12.16
C ILE A 156 -7.33 -9.77 -13.01
N VAL A 157 -7.22 -8.46 -12.78
CA VAL A 157 -7.97 -7.42 -13.50
C VAL A 157 -7.64 -7.42 -14.98
N ASP A 158 -6.35 -7.43 -15.34
CA ASP A 158 -5.87 -7.49 -16.74
C ASP A 158 -6.42 -8.72 -17.50
N ARG A 159 -6.56 -9.86 -16.82
CA ARG A 159 -7.06 -11.10 -17.44
C ARG A 159 -8.58 -11.23 -17.48
N ARG A 160 -9.29 -10.56 -16.58
CA ARG A 160 -10.72 -10.84 -16.33
C ARG A 160 -11.63 -9.63 -16.50
N SER A 161 -11.08 -8.44 -16.78
CA SER A 161 -11.88 -7.24 -17.00
C SER A 161 -11.24 -6.29 -18.01
N ASP A 162 -12.07 -5.59 -18.76
CA ASP A 162 -11.65 -4.54 -19.70
C ASP A 162 -11.53 -3.15 -19.03
N ASP A 163 -11.57 -3.07 -17.69
CA ASP A 163 -11.49 -1.81 -16.96
C ASP A 163 -10.04 -1.31 -16.89
N LEU A 164 -9.64 -0.58 -17.94
CA LEU A 164 -8.32 0.04 -18.05
C LEU A 164 -7.97 0.96 -16.87
N ARG A 165 -8.96 1.56 -16.21
CA ARG A 165 -8.70 2.44 -15.06
C ARG A 165 -8.35 1.61 -13.83
N ALA A 166 -9.01 0.49 -13.60
CA ALA A 166 -8.66 -0.45 -12.54
C ALA A 166 -7.25 -1.03 -12.75
N GLU A 167 -6.95 -1.46 -13.98
CA GLU A 167 -5.61 -1.92 -14.38
C GLU A 167 -4.55 -0.84 -14.06
N THR A 168 -4.81 0.40 -14.48
CA THR A 168 -3.89 1.52 -14.25
C THR A 168 -3.71 1.83 -12.76
N THR A 169 -4.79 1.81 -11.95
CA THR A 169 -4.69 2.08 -10.51
C THR A 169 -3.82 1.02 -9.82
N HIS A 170 -4.09 -0.27 -10.03
CA HIS A 170 -3.30 -1.35 -9.42
C HIS A 170 -1.83 -1.33 -9.89
N ALA A 171 -1.58 -1.03 -11.17
CA ALA A 171 -0.23 -0.90 -11.70
C ALA A 171 0.54 0.26 -11.04
N ILE A 172 -0.09 1.43 -10.90
CA ILE A 172 0.52 2.58 -10.23
C ILE A 172 0.77 2.25 -8.74
N THR A 173 -0.19 1.65 -8.04
CA THR A 173 -0.03 1.28 -6.63
C THR A 173 1.12 0.30 -6.43
N ALA A 174 1.19 -0.78 -7.24
CA ALA A 174 2.28 -1.76 -7.15
C ALA A 174 3.64 -1.11 -7.45
N MET A 175 3.73 -0.27 -8.48
CA MET A 175 4.95 0.46 -8.83
C MET A 175 5.41 1.39 -7.69
N LEU A 176 4.50 2.17 -7.11
CA LEU A 176 4.83 3.05 -5.97
C LEU A 176 5.33 2.24 -4.78
N LEU A 177 4.67 1.13 -4.45
CA LEU A 177 5.09 0.25 -3.36
C LEU A 177 6.46 -0.39 -3.62
N LEU A 178 6.78 -0.74 -4.87
CA LEU A 178 8.10 -1.26 -5.24
C LEU A 178 9.19 -0.21 -5.01
N VAL A 179 8.98 1.00 -5.52
CA VAL A 179 9.92 2.13 -5.35
C VAL A 179 10.15 2.44 -3.87
N ILE A 180 9.09 2.42 -3.06
CA ILE A 180 9.17 2.63 -1.62
C ILE A 180 9.91 1.46 -0.95
N ALA A 181 9.61 0.20 -1.30
CA ALA A 181 10.26 -0.96 -0.72
C ALA A 181 11.78 -0.95 -0.96
N THR A 182 12.22 -0.59 -2.16
CA THR A 182 13.66 -0.46 -2.46
C THR A 182 14.29 0.77 -1.83
N ALA A 183 13.52 1.84 -1.62
CA ALA A 183 13.97 2.99 -0.83
C ALA A 183 14.25 2.64 0.63
N ILE A 184 13.43 1.78 1.23
CA ILE A 184 13.58 1.31 2.62
C ILE A 184 14.71 0.29 2.72
N GLN A 185 14.84 -0.61 1.73
CA GLN A 185 15.81 -1.71 1.76
C GLN A 185 17.25 -1.30 1.51
N PHE A 186 17.48 -0.31 0.64
CA PHE A 186 18.81 0.05 0.15
C PHE A 186 19.19 1.46 0.53
N ASP A 187 20.48 1.65 0.84
CA ASP A 187 21.05 2.95 1.18
C ASP A 187 21.91 3.53 0.06
N ASP A 188 22.06 4.86 0.09
CA ASP A 188 22.96 5.67 -0.75
C ASP A 188 23.01 5.23 -2.22
N PHE A 189 24.19 4.80 -2.67
CA PHE A 189 24.45 4.47 -4.06
C PHE A 189 23.66 3.24 -4.54
N VAL A 190 23.45 2.25 -3.66
CA VAL A 190 22.70 1.04 -4.03
C VAL A 190 21.24 1.40 -4.31
N ARG A 191 20.66 2.36 -3.58
CA ARG A 191 19.32 2.89 -3.85
C ARG A 191 19.22 3.52 -5.24
N VAL A 192 20.21 4.36 -5.61
CA VAL A 192 20.27 4.99 -6.94
C VAL A 192 20.34 3.95 -8.05
N VAL A 193 21.18 2.92 -7.88
CA VAL A 193 21.31 1.83 -8.86
C VAL A 193 19.99 1.06 -8.99
N SER A 194 19.36 0.70 -7.87
CA SER A 194 18.07 -0.01 -7.86
C SER A 194 16.96 0.81 -8.53
N TRP A 195 16.80 2.09 -8.18
CA TRP A 195 15.82 2.97 -8.83
C TRP A 195 16.10 3.19 -10.32
N SER A 196 17.37 3.23 -10.74
CA SER A 196 17.73 3.32 -12.15
C SER A 196 17.35 2.06 -12.92
N LEU A 197 17.53 0.88 -12.31
CA LEU A 197 17.11 -0.41 -12.89
C LEU A 197 15.58 -0.51 -12.96
N GLU A 198 14.86 -0.11 -11.91
CA GLU A 198 13.40 -0.04 -11.91
C GLU A 198 12.88 0.92 -12.98
N ALA A 199 13.47 2.11 -13.09
CA ALA A 199 13.11 3.10 -14.10
C ALA A 199 13.35 2.55 -15.52
N LEU A 200 14.47 1.86 -15.74
CA LEU A 200 14.75 1.19 -17.02
C LEU A 200 13.70 0.12 -17.34
N ALA A 201 13.34 -0.71 -16.36
CA ALA A 201 12.30 -1.73 -16.53
C ALA A 201 10.94 -1.11 -16.86
N LEU A 202 10.55 -0.02 -16.17
CA LEU A 202 9.32 0.73 -16.44
C LEU A 202 9.33 1.39 -17.81
N PHE A 203 10.47 1.94 -18.23
CA PHE A 203 10.62 2.53 -19.57
C PHE A 203 10.43 1.46 -20.64
N TRP A 204 11.11 0.32 -20.50
CA TRP A 204 10.99 -0.82 -21.39
C TRP A 204 9.54 -1.32 -21.48
N ALA A 205 8.90 -1.51 -20.32
CA ALA A 205 7.49 -1.90 -20.24
C ALA A 205 6.57 -0.85 -20.90
N GLY A 206 6.83 0.44 -20.71
CA GLY A 206 6.06 1.53 -21.32
C GLY A 206 6.14 1.55 -22.84
N VAL A 207 7.31 1.26 -23.40
CA VAL A 207 7.51 1.13 -24.86
C VAL A 207 6.80 -0.12 -25.39
N TYR A 208 6.93 -1.25 -24.70
CA TYR A 208 6.36 -2.53 -25.13
C TYR A 208 4.82 -2.56 -25.04
N VAL A 209 4.27 -2.13 -23.90
CA VAL A 209 2.81 -2.15 -23.61
C VAL A 209 2.11 -0.92 -24.24
N ARG A 210 2.85 0.04 -24.80
CA ARG A 210 2.34 1.28 -25.41
C ARG A 210 1.46 2.12 -24.46
N ARG A 211 1.73 2.05 -23.15
CA ARG A 211 1.02 2.83 -22.12
C ARG A 211 1.85 4.04 -21.73
N SER A 212 1.28 5.24 -21.93
CA SER A 212 2.05 6.47 -21.72
C SER A 212 2.40 6.76 -20.26
N PHE A 213 1.66 6.21 -19.29
CA PHE A 213 1.93 6.48 -17.88
C PHE A 213 3.21 5.79 -17.40
N LEU A 214 3.56 4.61 -17.96
CA LEU A 214 4.73 3.83 -17.55
C LEU A 214 6.04 4.54 -17.89
N TRP A 215 6.18 5.05 -19.12
CA TRP A 215 7.41 5.78 -19.49
C TRP A 215 7.50 7.15 -18.79
N LYS A 216 6.36 7.81 -18.49
CA LYS A 216 6.35 9.04 -17.68
C LYS A 216 6.81 8.79 -16.25
N ALA A 217 6.34 7.69 -15.65
CA ALA A 217 6.77 7.26 -14.32
C ALA A 217 8.27 6.90 -14.32
N ALA A 218 8.75 6.18 -15.34
CA ALA A 218 10.16 5.90 -15.54
C ALA A 218 11.01 7.18 -15.59
N LEU A 219 10.57 8.19 -16.36
CA LEU A 219 11.26 9.47 -16.44
C LEU A 219 11.31 10.19 -15.08
N GLY A 220 10.20 10.17 -14.34
CA GLY A 220 10.15 10.69 -12.97
C GLY A 220 11.11 9.98 -12.02
N LEU A 221 11.16 8.64 -12.09
CA LEU A 221 12.04 7.83 -11.25
C LEU A 221 13.52 8.01 -11.61
N PHE A 222 13.86 8.14 -12.90
CA PHE A 222 15.21 8.55 -13.31
C PHE A 222 15.59 9.93 -12.76
N GLY A 223 14.65 10.89 -12.77
CA GLY A 223 14.86 12.19 -12.15
C GLY A 223 15.16 12.08 -10.65
N LEU A 224 14.39 11.27 -9.92
CA LEU A 224 14.64 11.00 -8.50
C LEU A 224 15.99 10.31 -8.25
N ALA A 225 16.36 9.33 -9.07
CA ALA A 225 17.66 8.66 -8.99
C ALA A 225 18.83 9.63 -9.24
N ALA A 226 18.70 10.53 -10.22
CA ALA A 226 19.71 11.55 -10.49
C ALA A 226 19.82 12.57 -9.34
N LEU A 227 18.70 13.03 -8.79
CA LEU A 227 18.69 13.96 -7.66
C LEU A 227 19.30 13.35 -6.40
N THR A 228 19.00 12.07 -6.13
CA THR A 228 19.60 11.36 -4.99
C THR A 228 21.09 11.15 -5.19
N LEU A 229 21.55 10.79 -6.40
CA LEU A 229 22.98 10.67 -6.70
C LEU A 229 23.75 11.98 -6.45
N ILE A 230 23.20 13.11 -6.85
CA ILE A 230 23.81 14.44 -6.64
C ILE A 230 23.85 14.79 -5.14
N SER A 231 22.87 14.33 -4.37
CA SER A 231 22.77 14.62 -2.94
C SER A 231 23.72 13.77 -2.07
N ILE A 232 24.22 12.64 -2.60
CA ILE A 232 25.17 11.78 -1.87
C ILE A 232 26.53 12.49 -1.80
N ASN A 233 27.03 12.67 -0.57
CA ASN A 233 28.37 13.21 -0.36
C ASN A 233 29.41 12.22 -0.91
N ASN A 234 30.32 12.67 -1.78
CA ASN A 234 31.19 11.82 -2.62
C ASN A 234 30.48 10.95 -3.69
N GLY A 235 29.19 11.15 -4.01
CA GLY A 235 28.47 10.34 -5.01
C GLY A 235 29.03 10.42 -6.45
N LEU A 236 29.78 11.49 -6.75
CA LEU A 236 30.51 11.68 -8.00
C LEU A 236 32.03 11.42 -7.86
N TRP A 237 32.51 11.13 -6.64
CA TRP A 237 33.91 10.91 -6.33
C TRP A 237 34.15 9.41 -6.12
N TYR A 238 34.65 8.77 -7.16
CA TYR A 238 35.27 7.45 -7.06
C TYR A 238 36.50 7.55 -6.14
N GLU A 239 36.67 6.67 -5.16
CA GLU A 239 37.94 6.53 -4.47
C GLU A 239 39.05 6.38 -5.52
N SER A 240 40.09 7.21 -5.43
CA SER A 240 41.15 7.28 -6.42
C SER A 240 41.60 5.89 -6.87
N ALA A 241 41.85 5.71 -8.16
CA ALA A 241 42.39 4.50 -8.79
C ALA A 241 43.78 4.06 -8.27
N SER A 242 44.24 4.61 -7.14
CA SER A 242 45.45 4.21 -6.42
C SER A 242 45.36 2.80 -5.83
N LEU A 243 44.16 2.23 -5.68
CA LEU A 243 43.93 0.82 -5.31
C LEU A 243 43.84 -0.13 -6.51
N PHE A 244 43.88 0.38 -7.75
CA PHE A 244 43.90 -0.47 -8.93
C PHE A 244 45.30 -1.06 -9.11
N THR A 245 45.49 -2.30 -8.66
CA THR A 245 46.69 -3.08 -8.99
C THR A 245 46.49 -3.71 -10.37
N PRO A 246 47.19 -3.25 -11.42
CA PRO A 246 47.11 -3.90 -12.72
C PRO A 246 47.63 -5.34 -12.60
N ILE A 247 46.80 -6.31 -13.01
CA ILE A 247 47.13 -7.74 -13.02
C ILE A 247 48.33 -8.04 -13.94
N LEU A 248 48.65 -7.12 -14.86
CA LEU A 248 49.71 -7.24 -15.86
C LEU A 248 50.81 -6.21 -15.63
N THR A 249 51.53 -6.29 -14.50
CA THR A 249 52.86 -5.67 -14.42
C THR A 249 53.86 -6.66 -14.97
N ALA A 250 54.41 -6.37 -16.15
CA ALA A 250 55.52 -7.11 -16.73
C ALA A 250 56.68 -7.16 -15.72
N ARG A 251 57.08 -8.38 -15.34
CA ARG A 251 58.33 -8.61 -14.62
C ARG A 251 59.49 -8.22 -15.54
N THR A 252 60.20 -7.14 -15.21
CA THR A 252 61.59 -6.94 -15.63
C THR A 252 62.50 -7.41 -14.53
#